data_AF-A0A3D3R036-F1
#
_entry.id   AF-A0A3D3R036-F1
#
_cell.length_a   1.000
_cell.length_b   1.000
_cell.length_c   1.000
_cell.angle_alpha   90.00
_cell.angle_beta   90.00
_cell.angle_gamma   90.00
#
_symmetry.space_group_name_H-M   'P 1'
#
loop_
_entity.id
_entity.type
_entity.pdbx_description
1 polymer ?
#
loop_
_entity_poly.entity_id
_entity_poly.type
_entity_poly.pdbx_seq_one_letter_code
_entity_poly.pdbx_strand_id
1 'polypeptide(L)' 'VFGYPLEKHIKDKTTFQQFFQKAKLNPNAHLIKGMICGYRIEEIENPLTQQVRYLDKLVDELAKGRKMEKILRTE' A
#
# COMPACT_ATOMS: atom_id res chain seq x y z
N VAL A 1 -7.68 4.45 16.86
CA VAL A 1 -7.04 3.99 15.60
C VAL A 1 -7.93 2.89 15.03
N PHE A 2 -8.80 3.23 14.07
CA PHE A 2 -9.77 2.30 13.49
C PHE A 2 -9.09 1.43 12.42
N GLY A 3 -8.25 0.50 12.87
CA GLY A 3 -7.79 -0.61 12.04
C GLY A 3 -8.80 -1.73 12.15
N TYR A 4 -9.42 -2.15 11.05
CA TYR A 4 -10.00 -3.49 11.00
C TYR A 4 -8.87 -4.48 11.31
N PRO A 5 -9.03 -5.44 12.24
CA PRO A 5 -7.98 -6.40 12.54
C PRO A 5 -7.61 -7.15 11.25
N LEU A 6 -6.35 -7.13 10.85
CA LEU A 6 -5.85 -7.88 9.69
C LEU A 6 -6.27 -9.37 9.77
N GLU A 7 -6.31 -9.91 10.98
CA GLU A 7 -6.82 -11.25 11.32
C GLU A 7 -8.25 -11.50 10.83
N LYS A 8 -9.13 -10.49 10.91
CA LYS A 8 -10.50 -10.60 10.39
C LYS A 8 -10.50 -10.73 8.88
N HIS A 9 -9.70 -9.94 8.18
CA HIS A 9 -9.57 -10.06 6.73
C HIS A 9 -9.00 -11.42 6.28
N ILE A 10 -8.06 -11.97 7.06
CA ILE A 10 -7.53 -13.33 6.83
C ILE A 10 -8.64 -14.37 7.01
N LYS A 11 -9.38 -14.31 8.12
CA LYS A 11 -10.48 -15.24 8.42
C LYS A 11 -11.60 -15.17 7.39
N ASP A 12 -11.98 -13.95 7.01
CA ASP A 12 -13.05 -13.68 6.04
C ASP A 12 -12.58 -13.90 4.58
N LYS A 13 -11.30 -14.26 4.36
CA LYS A 13 -10.68 -14.40 3.04
C LYS A 13 -10.95 -13.20 2.13
N THR A 14 -10.86 -12.00 2.71
CA THR A 14 -11.14 -10.76 2.00
C THR A 14 -10.17 -10.61 0.82
N THR A 15 -10.69 -10.32 -0.37
CA THR A 15 -9.84 -10.05 -1.53
C THR A 15 -9.25 -8.65 -1.47
N PHE A 16 -8.13 -8.40 -2.15
CA PHE A 16 -7.56 -7.05 -2.24
C PHE A 16 -8.56 -6.05 -2.82
N GLN A 17 -9.37 -6.45 -3.81
CA GLN A 17 -10.42 -5.61 -4.36
C GLN A 17 -11.43 -5.17 -3.28
N GLN A 18 -11.93 -6.11 -2.47
CA GLN A 18 -12.87 -5.81 -1.40
C GLN A 18 -12.24 -4.95 -0.29
N PHE A 19 -10.97 -5.19 0.02
CA PHE A 19 -10.22 -4.40 0.98
C PHE A 19 -10.09 -2.94 0.52
N PHE A 20 -9.59 -2.73 -0.71
CA PHE A 20 -9.34 -1.38 -1.23
C PHE A 20 -10.62 -0.61 -1.58
N GLN A 21 -11.73 -1.29 -1.90
CA GLN A 21 -13.04 -0.63 -2.04
C GLN A 21 -13.52 0.02 -0.74
N LYS A 22 -13.12 -0.52 0.42
CA LYS A 22 -13.51 -0.01 1.75
C LYS A 22 -12.41 0.80 2.43
N ALA A 23 -11.18 0.69 1.96
CA ALA A 23 -10.04 1.37 2.53
C ALA A 23 -10.05 2.86 2.17
N LYS A 24 -9.84 3.71 3.18
CA LYS A 24 -9.49 5.11 2.96
C LYS A 24 -7.98 5.21 2.79
N LEU A 25 -7.51 5.47 1.58
CA LEU A 25 -6.09 5.70 1.33
C LEU A 25 -5.66 7.04 1.94
N ASN A 26 -4.39 7.10 2.35
CA ASN A 26 -3.76 8.35 2.75
C ASN A 26 -3.72 9.30 1.53
N PRO A 27 -4.04 10.60 1.68
CA PRO A 27 -3.96 11.58 0.59
C PRO A 27 -2.59 11.58 -0.12
N ASN A 28 -1.52 11.30 0.62
CA ASN A 28 -0.14 11.29 0.13
C ASN A 28 0.25 9.95 -0.51
N ALA A 29 -0.67 8.99 -0.68
CA ALA A 29 -0.37 7.69 -1.30
C ALA A 29 0.19 7.82 -2.71
N HIS A 30 -0.21 8.87 -3.45
CA HIS A 30 0.31 9.18 -4.79
C HIS A 30 1.81 9.56 -4.81
N LEU A 31 2.41 9.84 -3.64
CA LEU A 31 3.85 10.08 -3.48
C LEU A 31 4.65 8.77 -3.39
N ILE A 32 3.98 7.61 -3.34
CA ILE A 32 4.63 6.30 -3.37
C ILE A 32 5.00 5.97 -4.82
N LYS A 33 6.21 6.38 -5.22
CA LYS A 33 6.74 6.23 -6.58
C LYS A 33 7.96 5.30 -6.65
N GLY A 34 8.35 4.96 -7.87
CA GLY A 34 9.55 4.21 -8.20
C GLY A 34 9.28 2.75 -8.53
N MET A 35 10.34 1.94 -8.49
CA MET A 35 10.28 0.54 -8.89
C MET A 35 9.91 -0.38 -7.70
N ILE A 36 9.05 -1.36 -7.96
CA ILE A 36 8.75 -2.48 -7.06
C ILE A 36 8.44 -3.73 -7.90
N CYS A 37 9.05 -4.87 -7.54
CA CYS A 37 8.88 -6.15 -8.25
C CYS A 37 9.07 -6.07 -9.79
N GLY A 38 9.94 -5.18 -10.28
CA GLY A 38 10.20 -5.01 -11.72
C GLY A 38 9.27 -4.05 -12.46
N TYR A 39 8.28 -3.46 -11.79
CA TYR A 39 7.34 -2.50 -12.37
C TYR A 39 7.53 -1.10 -11.78
N ARG A 40 7.27 -0.07 -12.59
CA ARG A 40 7.22 1.32 -12.15
C ARG A 40 5.82 1.66 -11.68
N ILE A 41 5.67 2.04 -10.41
CA ILE A 41 4.34 2.23 -9.77
C ILE A 41 3.53 3.32 -10.48
N GLU A 42 4.18 4.43 -10.84
CA GLU A 42 3.53 5.56 -11.53
C GLU A 42 3.04 5.24 -12.96
N GLU A 43 3.49 4.14 -13.57
CA GLU A 43 3.06 3.70 -14.91
C GLU A 43 1.95 2.64 -14.86
N ILE A 44 1.55 2.18 -13.67
CA ILE A 44 0.50 1.16 -13.52
C ILE A 44 -0.88 1.81 -13.74
N GLU A 45 -1.52 1.47 -14.87
CA GLU A 45 -2.84 2.00 -15.22
C GLU A 45 -3.98 1.40 -14.39
N ASN A 46 -3.87 0.12 -14.01
CA ASN A 46 -4.92 -0.54 -13.22
C ASN A 46 -4.89 -0.03 -11.76
N PRO A 47 -5.95 0.65 -11.28
CA PRO A 47 -5.93 1.28 -9.97
C PRO A 47 -5.76 0.27 -8.82
N LEU A 48 -6.38 -0.91 -8.92
CA LEU A 48 -6.24 -1.95 -7.90
C LEU A 48 -4.81 -2.48 -7.85
N THR A 49 -4.20 -2.75 -9.00
CA THR A 49 -2.79 -3.19 -9.06
C THR A 49 -1.87 -2.12 -8.49
N GLN A 50 -2.10 -0.85 -8.81
CA GLN A 50 -1.30 0.26 -8.28
C GLN A 50 -1.40 0.35 -6.75
N GLN A 51 -2.61 0.22 -6.20
CA GLN A 51 -2.85 0.22 -4.75
C GLN A 51 -2.17 -0.94 -4.04
N VAL A 52 -2.18 -2.15 -4.62
CA VAL A 52 -1.45 -3.30 -4.11
C VAL A 52 0.06 -3.02 -4.13
N ARG A 53 0.58 -2.41 -5.19
CA ARG A 53 2.01 -2.05 -5.28
C ARG A 53 2.44 -0.96 -4.31
N TYR A 54 1.53 -0.06 -3.91
CA TYR A 54 1.79 0.85 -2.80
C TYR A 54 2.06 0.10 -1.50
N LEU A 55 1.25 -0.93 -1.18
CA LEU A 55 1.45 -1.76 0.01
C LEU A 55 2.79 -2.50 -0.06
N ASP A 56 3.09 -3.16 -1.18
CA ASP A 56 4.36 -3.88 -1.37
C ASP A 56 5.56 -2.96 -1.15
N LYS A 57 5.51 -1.74 -1.69
CA LYS A 57 6.58 -0.75 -1.55
C LYS A 57 6.80 -0.33 -0.10
N LEU A 58 5.73 -0.12 0.66
CA LEU A 58 5.82 0.24 2.07
C LEU A 58 6.43 -0.91 2.89
N VAL A 59 6.03 -2.16 2.62
CA VAL A 59 6.58 -3.34 3.29
C VAL A 59 8.05 -3.53 2.93
N ASP A 60 8.44 -3.37 1.66
CA ASP A 60 9.83 -3.43 1.20
C ASP A 60 10.73 -2.37 1.88
N GLU A 61 10.24 -1.13 1.97
CA GLU A 61 10.97 -0.04 2.62
C GLU A 61 11.13 -0.26 4.14
N LEU A 62 10.09 -0.78 4.80
CA LEU A 62 10.15 -1.18 6.21
C LEU A 62 11.17 -2.31 6.42
N ALA A 63 11.11 -3.36 5.59
CA ALA A 63 12.03 -4.50 5.67
C ALA A 63 13.50 -4.10 5.44
N LYS A 64 13.73 -3.07 4.60
CA LYS A 64 15.05 -2.48 4.36
C LYS A 64 15.52 -1.52 5.46
N GLY A 65 14.76 -1.36 6.54
CA GLY A 65 15.13 -0.51 7.68
C GLY A 65 15.05 0.99 7.37
N ARG A 66 14.25 1.40 6.38
CA ARG A 66 14.06 2.82 6.07
C ARG A 66 13.35 3.51 7.24
N LYS A 67 13.79 4.71 7.61
CA LYS A 67 13.17 5.48 8.69
C LYS A 67 11.70 5.78 8.40
N MET A 68 10.84 5.67 9.42
CA MET A 68 9.40 5.93 9.30
C MET A 68 9.09 7.31 8.72
N GLU A 69 9.84 8.35 9.08
CA GLU A 69 9.72 9.71 8.55
C GLU A 69 9.81 9.74 7.01
N LYS A 70 10.68 8.90 6.43
CA LYS A 70 10.84 8.78 4.97
C LYS A 70 9.76 7.91 4.33
N ILE A 71 9.19 6.97 5.07
CA ILE A 71 8.12 6.07 4.60
C ILE A 71 6.76 6.79 4.60
N LEU A 72 6.49 7.62 5.61
CA LEU A 72 5.22 8.32 5.77
C LEU A 72 5.01 9.42 4.72
N ARG A 73 6.10 9.93 4.10
CA ARG A 73 6.03 10.91 3.00
C ARG A 73 5.12 12.09 3.38
N THR A 74 5.33 12.61 4.59
CA THR A 74 4.72 13.86 5.03
C THR A 74 5.35 14.99 4.23
N GLU A 75 4.52 15.76 3.53
CA GLU A 75 4.94 17.06 2.99
C GLU A 75 5.27 18.04 4.12
#